data_AF-A0A5C9E929-F1
#
_entry.id   AF-A0A5C9E929-F1
#
_cell.length_a   1.000
_cell.length_b   1.000
_cell.length_c   1.000
_cell.angle_alpha   90.00
_cell.angle_beta   90.00
_cell.angle_gamma   90.00
#
_symmetry.space_group_name_H-M   'P 1'
#
loop_
_entity.id
_entity.type
_entity.pdbx_description
1 polymer ?
#
loop_
_entity_poly.entity_id
_entity_poly.type
_entity_poly.pdbx_seq_one_letter_code
_entity_poly.pdbx_strand_id
1 'polypeptide(L)'
;MPENIEILNDISKIFIPFRSVLEMETITSTFLETLNYDRLKEVPKTQPSSDKLISILKLKDNPLAKSVDYFINTVLAKVKPIVMYARDHHDINRRGNVIPYIKTRISIFFALHRLKVKFLIIKNFFDKLQAHYFNKDVFLENDSINDKSLLSLFYEYYYKKNLMNLHLMLPKSKKSKRVVQLLNNRDTITNEKLLNMVGKKYYNNKNEQIKFIMREIKASLFTCKLIFARMDVFKPFITKRGGSINIEELMISNDFIPELIPAMSESLDEENYKAFENYYRAFRFMLRNSLEGINYAISLASDGQLSLDLEEPIYTIGNLFEEL
;
A
#
# COMPACT_ATOMS: atom_id res chain seq x y z
N MET A 1 13.37 17.22 -12.18
CA MET A 1 12.49 17.73 -11.10
C MET A 1 13.40 18.17 -9.96
N PRO A 2 13.26 19.39 -9.40
CA PRO A 2 14.03 19.78 -8.23
C PRO A 2 13.52 18.96 -7.05
N GLU A 3 14.36 18.07 -6.51
CA GLU A 3 14.04 17.27 -5.33
C GLU A 3 13.88 18.22 -4.14
N ASN A 4 12.69 18.27 -3.54
CA ASN A 4 12.45 19.13 -2.38
C ASN A 4 13.28 18.61 -1.19
N ILE A 5 14.26 19.41 -0.76
CA ILE A 5 15.30 19.01 0.21
C ILE A 5 14.72 18.67 1.59
N GLU A 6 13.60 19.29 1.97
CA GLU A 6 12.91 19.00 3.23
C GLU A 6 12.27 17.60 3.23
N ILE A 7 11.69 17.20 2.08
CA ILE A 7 11.09 15.88 1.87
C ILE A 7 12.14 14.77 2.00
N LEU A 8 13.31 14.98 1.41
CA LEU A 8 14.42 14.05 1.52
C LEU A 8 14.91 13.91 2.96
N ASN A 9 14.93 14.98 3.75
CA ASN A 9 15.47 14.92 5.12
C ASN A 9 14.57 14.14 6.09
N ASP A 10 13.24 14.19 5.95
CA ASP A 10 12.32 13.44 6.81
C ASP A 10 12.17 11.99 6.36
N ILE A 11 12.07 11.74 5.06
CA ILE A 11 12.00 10.40 4.51
C ILE A 11 13.34 9.67 4.70
N SER A 12 14.49 10.31 4.52
CA SER A 12 15.81 9.65 4.64
C SER A 12 16.13 9.17 6.06
N LYS A 13 15.65 9.88 7.10
CA LYS A 13 15.79 9.45 8.51
C LYS A 13 14.98 8.19 8.83
N ILE A 14 13.91 7.95 8.06
CA ILE A 14 13.01 6.80 8.18
C ILE A 14 13.42 5.68 7.19
N PHE A 15 14.00 6.03 6.06
CA PHE A 15 14.15 5.15 4.90
C PHE A 15 15.12 3.97 5.10
N ILE A 16 16.31 4.24 5.62
CA ILE A 16 17.36 3.21 5.77
C ILE A 16 16.90 2.00 6.61
N PRO A 17 16.18 2.17 7.75
CA PRO A 17 15.70 1.03 8.53
C PRO A 17 14.43 0.33 7.99
N PHE A 18 13.66 0.93 7.07
CA PHE A 18 12.34 0.39 6.65
C PHE A 18 12.23 0.03 5.17
N ARG A 19 13.34 0.05 4.43
CA ARG A 19 13.44 -0.53 3.09
C ARG A 19 12.92 -1.97 3.02
N SER A 20 13.12 -2.77 4.05
CA SER A 20 12.61 -4.14 4.14
C SER A 20 11.08 -4.23 4.08
N VAL A 21 10.34 -3.19 4.48
CA VAL A 21 8.87 -3.12 4.29
C VAL A 21 8.53 -3.08 2.79
N LEU A 22 9.26 -2.28 2.00
CA LEU A 22 9.09 -2.23 0.54
C LEU A 22 9.51 -3.53 -0.13
N GLU A 23 10.58 -4.14 0.35
CA GLU A 23 11.02 -5.45 -0.14
C GLU A 23 9.95 -6.51 0.09
N MET A 24 9.38 -6.58 1.30
CA MET A 24 8.28 -7.49 1.60
C MET A 24 7.03 -7.22 0.77
N GLU A 25 6.65 -5.96 0.60
CA GLU A 25 5.53 -5.58 -0.26
C GLU A 25 5.77 -6.03 -1.71
N THR A 26 6.97 -5.78 -2.24
CA THR A 26 7.34 -6.13 -3.63
C THR A 26 7.41 -7.64 -3.85
N ILE A 27 7.98 -8.37 -2.89
CA ILE A 27 8.03 -9.84 -2.89
C ILE A 27 6.60 -10.41 -2.87
N THR A 28 5.77 -9.92 -1.97
CA THR A 28 4.37 -10.35 -1.84
C THR A 28 3.57 -10.05 -3.11
N SER A 29 3.73 -8.85 -3.67
CA SER A 29 3.09 -8.47 -4.93
C SER A 29 3.53 -9.37 -6.08
N THR A 30 4.82 -9.69 -6.19
CA THR A 30 5.33 -10.61 -7.22
C THR A 30 4.78 -12.03 -7.05
N PHE A 31 4.64 -12.48 -5.81
CA PHE A 31 4.12 -13.82 -5.53
C PHE A 31 2.62 -13.95 -5.87
N LEU A 32 1.83 -12.92 -5.57
CA LEU A 32 0.40 -12.86 -5.83
C LEU A 32 0.03 -12.83 -7.33
N GLU A 33 1.02 -12.80 -8.23
CA GLU A 33 0.79 -13.05 -9.66
C GLU A 33 0.38 -14.48 -9.93
N THR A 34 0.89 -15.41 -9.14
CA THR A 34 0.77 -16.84 -9.40
C THR A 34 -0.13 -17.54 -8.39
N LEU A 35 -0.48 -16.88 -7.28
CA LEU A 35 -1.09 -17.53 -6.11
C LEU A 35 -2.21 -16.69 -5.49
N ASN A 36 -3.20 -17.39 -4.91
CA ASN A 36 -4.38 -16.78 -4.29
C ASN A 36 -4.03 -16.14 -2.93
N TYR A 37 -4.51 -14.91 -2.74
CA TYR A 37 -4.41 -14.13 -1.50
C TYR A 37 -5.02 -14.82 -0.26
N ASP A 38 -6.02 -15.68 -0.42
CA ASP A 38 -6.63 -16.41 0.71
C ASP A 38 -5.61 -17.26 1.48
N ARG A 39 -4.56 -17.73 0.81
CA ARG A 39 -3.46 -18.47 1.48
C ARG A 39 -2.57 -17.57 2.33
N LEU A 40 -2.52 -16.27 2.03
CA LEU A 40 -1.71 -15.29 2.76
C LEU A 40 -2.48 -14.63 3.90
N LYS A 41 -3.78 -14.37 3.77
CA LYS A 41 -4.55 -13.59 4.76
C LYS A 41 -4.61 -14.21 6.16
N GLU A 42 -4.45 -15.53 6.23
CA GLU A 42 -4.43 -16.31 7.48
C GLU A 42 -3.06 -16.35 8.15
N VAL A 43 -1.99 -16.11 7.41
CA VAL A 43 -0.61 -16.21 7.90
C VAL A 43 -0.36 -15.28 9.10
N PRO A 44 -0.72 -13.99 9.08
CA PRO A 44 -0.51 -13.10 10.21
C PRO A 44 -1.15 -13.57 11.52
N LYS A 45 -2.27 -14.30 11.46
CA LYS A 45 -2.95 -14.82 12.68
C LYS A 45 -2.10 -15.86 13.42
N THR A 46 -1.12 -16.45 12.75
CA THR A 46 -0.27 -17.53 13.30
C THR A 46 1.12 -17.08 13.70
N GLN A 47 1.46 -15.79 13.57
CA GLN A 47 2.82 -15.24 13.78
C GLN A 47 3.92 -16.15 13.19
N PRO A 48 3.97 -16.32 11.86
CA PRO A 48 4.81 -17.34 11.22
C PRO A 48 6.30 -17.07 11.44
N SER A 49 7.11 -18.14 11.53
CA SER A 49 8.56 -18.05 11.41
C SER A 49 8.98 -17.63 10.00
N SER A 50 10.24 -17.17 9.84
CA SER A 50 10.80 -16.85 8.53
C SER A 50 10.74 -18.04 7.58
N ASP A 51 11.10 -19.25 8.03
CA ASP A 51 11.03 -20.48 7.24
C ASP A 51 9.62 -20.80 6.72
N LYS A 52 8.61 -20.64 7.60
CA LYS A 52 7.21 -20.84 7.21
C LYS A 52 6.77 -19.81 6.18
N LEU A 53 7.20 -18.55 6.30
CA LEU A 53 6.86 -17.53 5.30
C LEU A 53 7.62 -17.74 3.98
N ILE A 54 8.90 -18.10 4.02
CA ILE A 54 9.72 -18.40 2.84
C ILE A 54 9.15 -19.58 2.05
N SER A 55 8.74 -20.64 2.75
CA SER A 55 8.12 -21.82 2.14
C SER A 55 6.75 -21.49 1.51
N ILE A 56 5.90 -20.74 2.22
CA ILE A 56 4.62 -20.27 1.67
C ILE A 56 4.86 -19.43 0.42
N LEU A 57 5.83 -18.51 0.46
CA LEU A 57 6.21 -17.66 -0.66
C LEU A 57 6.98 -18.39 -1.76
N LYS A 58 7.25 -19.70 -1.60
CA LYS A 58 8.03 -20.53 -2.52
C LYS A 58 9.38 -19.92 -2.91
N LEU A 59 10.04 -19.27 -1.95
CA LEU A 59 11.33 -18.59 -2.14
C LEU A 59 12.53 -19.46 -1.75
N LYS A 60 12.35 -20.77 -1.61
CA LYS A 60 13.46 -21.68 -1.30
C LYS A 60 14.53 -21.53 -2.40
N ASP A 61 15.76 -21.29 -1.98
CA ASP A 61 16.92 -21.02 -2.84
C ASP A 61 16.89 -19.69 -3.64
N ASN A 62 15.92 -18.81 -3.37
CA ASN A 62 15.84 -17.47 -3.96
C ASN A 62 16.57 -16.43 -3.09
N PRO A 63 17.40 -15.53 -3.64
CA PRO A 63 18.02 -14.43 -2.89
C PRO A 63 17.03 -13.56 -2.08
N LEU A 64 15.78 -13.45 -2.53
CA LEU A 64 14.70 -12.75 -1.84
C LEU A 64 14.34 -13.38 -0.48
N ALA A 65 14.67 -14.65 -0.25
CA ALA A 65 14.48 -15.31 1.05
C ALA A 65 15.26 -14.61 2.17
N LYS A 66 16.44 -14.05 1.88
CA LYS A 66 17.23 -13.27 2.84
C LYS A 66 16.50 -11.99 3.27
N SER A 67 15.77 -11.36 2.36
CA SER A 67 14.93 -10.18 2.69
C SER A 67 13.76 -10.57 3.60
N VAL A 68 13.12 -11.72 3.34
CA VAL A 68 12.04 -12.24 4.20
C VAL A 68 12.57 -12.57 5.60
N ASP A 69 13.70 -13.27 5.67
CA ASP A 69 14.33 -13.64 6.94
C ASP A 69 14.73 -12.41 7.75
N TYR A 70 15.39 -11.44 7.11
CA TYR A 70 15.75 -10.17 7.76
C TYR A 70 14.51 -9.41 8.24
N PHE A 71 13.45 -9.34 7.44
CA PHE A 71 12.22 -8.67 7.84
C PHE A 71 11.60 -9.30 9.10
N ILE A 72 11.46 -10.63 9.14
CA ILE A 72 10.86 -11.35 10.25
C ILE A 72 11.76 -11.28 11.50
N ASN A 73 13.01 -11.69 11.37
CA ASN A 73 13.90 -11.90 12.51
C ASN A 73 14.57 -10.61 13.00
N THR A 74 14.65 -9.55 12.18
CA THR A 74 15.27 -8.28 12.58
C THR A 74 14.26 -7.13 12.70
N VAL A 75 13.40 -6.93 11.70
CA VAL A 75 12.48 -5.77 11.71
C VAL A 75 11.26 -6.03 12.58
N LEU A 76 10.53 -7.11 12.34
CA LEU A 76 9.38 -7.49 13.16
C LEU A 76 9.78 -7.79 14.60
N ALA A 77 10.90 -8.47 14.83
CA ALA A 77 11.38 -8.77 16.18
C ALA A 77 11.54 -7.51 17.06
N LYS A 78 11.87 -6.35 16.48
CA LYS A 78 12.01 -5.06 17.17
C LYS A 78 10.68 -4.37 17.48
N VAL A 79 9.59 -4.77 16.83
CA VAL A 79 8.27 -4.16 17.02
C VAL A 79 7.73 -4.57 18.39
N LYS A 80 7.50 -3.57 19.24
CA LYS A 80 6.95 -3.79 20.59
C LYS A 80 5.43 -3.94 20.54
N PRO A 81 4.85 -4.89 21.28
CA PRO A 81 3.41 -4.99 21.47
C PRO A 81 2.78 -3.67 21.90
N ILE A 82 1.52 -3.46 21.51
CA ILE A 82 0.69 -2.47 22.19
C ILE A 82 0.33 -3.10 23.53
N VAL A 83 0.85 -2.54 24.62
CA VAL A 83 0.57 -3.05 25.96
C VAL A 83 -0.94 -2.99 26.22
N MET A 84 -1.61 -4.13 26.15
CA MET A 84 -2.96 -4.35 26.65
C MET A 84 -2.84 -5.10 27.98
N TYR A 85 -2.51 -4.41 29.08
CA TYR A 85 -2.63 -5.05 30.38
C TYR A 85 -4.11 -5.09 30.77
N ALA A 86 -4.69 -6.29 30.81
CA ALA A 86 -5.64 -6.63 31.86
C ALA A 86 -4.81 -7.18 33.03
N ARG A 87 -4.20 -6.28 33.81
CA ARG A 87 -3.78 -6.65 35.17
C ARG A 87 -4.99 -6.39 36.04
N ASP A 88 -5.65 -7.47 36.46
CA ASP A 88 -6.62 -7.56 37.55
C ASP A 88 -7.02 -6.20 38.11
N HIS A 89 -8.06 -5.58 37.52
CA HIS A 89 -9.05 -4.70 38.13
C HIS A 89 -9.92 -4.11 37.01
N HIS A 90 -11.24 -4.28 37.20
CA HIS A 90 -12.37 -3.80 36.42
C HIS A 90 -12.12 -2.71 35.35
N ASP A 91 -12.53 -3.04 34.12
CA ASP A 91 -13.09 -2.17 33.08
C ASP A 91 -12.28 -1.01 32.46
N ILE A 92 -10.96 -0.92 32.66
CA ILE A 92 -10.15 0.08 31.93
C ILE A 92 -8.92 -0.54 31.31
N ASN A 93 -8.96 -0.71 29.97
CA ASN A 93 -7.79 -1.00 29.14
C ASN A 93 -6.80 0.18 29.23
N ARG A 94 -5.85 0.13 30.18
CA ARG A 94 -4.76 1.10 30.26
C ARG A 94 -3.70 0.76 29.22
N ARG A 95 -3.70 1.51 28.11
CA ARG A 95 -2.61 1.55 27.14
C ARG A 95 -1.56 2.51 27.68
N GLY A 96 -0.33 2.04 27.89
CA GLY A 96 0.75 2.90 28.40
C GLY A 96 1.09 3.98 27.37
N ASN A 97 1.53 5.17 27.80
CA ASN A 97 1.95 6.26 26.91
C ASN A 97 2.99 5.74 25.90
N VAL A 98 2.56 5.47 24.66
CA VAL A 98 3.48 5.10 23.59
C VAL A 98 3.65 6.29 22.67
N ILE A 99 4.82 6.91 22.72
CA ILE A 99 5.21 7.94 21.76
C ILE A 99 5.02 7.33 20.34
N PRO A 100 4.37 8.01 19.38
CA PRO A 100 3.95 7.38 18.12
C PRO A 100 5.20 6.99 17.33
N TYR A 101 6.24 7.81 17.42
CA TYR A 101 7.50 7.66 16.69
C TYR A 101 8.60 6.96 17.49
N ILE A 102 8.29 6.04 18.41
CA ILE A 102 9.33 5.17 18.95
C ILE A 102 9.93 4.37 17.78
N LYS A 103 11.26 4.26 17.72
CA LYS A 103 12.04 3.55 16.68
C LYS A 103 11.46 2.17 16.30
N THR A 104 10.76 1.52 17.22
CA THR A 104 10.14 0.20 17.06
C THR A 104 8.83 0.19 16.27
N ARG A 105 8.16 1.34 16.09
CA ARG A 105 6.85 1.45 15.40
C ARG A 105 6.91 2.19 14.06
N ILE A 106 8.05 2.78 13.71
CA ILE A 106 8.16 3.51 12.45
C ILE A 106 7.92 2.58 11.24
N SER A 107 8.24 1.28 11.33
CA SER A 107 7.92 0.27 10.30
C SER A 107 6.42 0.17 10.02
N ILE A 108 5.56 0.20 11.05
CA ILE A 108 4.11 0.12 10.86
C ILE A 108 3.57 1.41 10.24
N PHE A 109 4.02 2.58 10.67
CA PHE A 109 3.61 3.84 10.06
C PHE A 109 4.06 3.93 8.60
N PHE A 110 5.25 3.43 8.27
CA PHE A 110 5.71 3.36 6.90
C PHE A 110 4.84 2.42 6.03
N ALA A 111 4.49 1.23 6.54
CA ALA A 111 3.59 0.30 5.85
C ALA A 111 2.17 0.88 5.67
N LEU A 112 1.62 1.51 6.71
CA LEU A 112 0.30 2.15 6.67
C LEU A 112 0.27 3.34 5.73
N HIS A 113 1.35 4.13 5.68
CA HIS A 113 1.47 5.24 4.76
C HIS A 113 1.45 4.76 3.31
N ARG A 114 2.20 3.70 2.98
CA ARG A 114 2.16 3.06 1.66
C ARG A 114 0.76 2.63 1.26
N LEU A 115 0.05 1.94 2.15
CA LEU A 115 -1.33 1.52 1.92
C LEU A 115 -2.24 2.74 1.71
N LYS A 116 -2.16 3.75 2.58
CA LYS A 116 -2.97 4.97 2.49
C LYS A 116 -2.77 5.68 1.15
N VAL A 117 -1.51 5.89 0.74
CA VAL A 117 -1.21 6.60 -0.52
C VAL A 117 -1.78 5.87 -1.74
N LYS A 118 -1.81 4.52 -1.77
CA LYS A 118 -2.46 3.78 -2.87
C LYS A 118 -3.95 4.14 -2.99
N PHE A 119 -4.67 4.21 -1.87
CA PHE A 119 -6.07 4.63 -1.86
C PHE A 119 -6.25 6.12 -2.17
N LEU A 120 -5.32 6.99 -1.74
CA LEU A 120 -5.36 8.41 -2.08
C LEU A 120 -5.12 8.66 -3.57
N ILE A 121 -4.23 7.89 -4.22
CA ILE A 121 -4.04 7.94 -5.68
C ILE A 121 -5.35 7.60 -6.40
N ILE A 122 -6.01 6.53 -5.96
CA ILE A 122 -7.30 6.09 -6.51
C ILE A 122 -8.35 7.18 -6.34
N LYS A 123 -8.48 7.72 -5.11
CA LYS A 123 -9.42 8.80 -4.81
C LYS A 123 -9.16 10.02 -5.69
N ASN A 124 -7.91 10.45 -5.77
CA ASN A 124 -7.53 11.65 -6.52
C ASN A 124 -7.84 11.53 -8.02
N PHE A 125 -7.66 10.36 -8.63
CA PHE A 125 -8.11 10.10 -10.00
C PHE A 125 -9.62 10.35 -10.16
N PHE A 126 -10.43 9.75 -9.29
CA PHE A 126 -11.88 9.83 -9.36
C PHE A 126 -12.46 11.19 -8.94
N ASP A 127 -11.76 11.93 -8.06
CA ASP A 127 -12.11 13.32 -7.75
C ASP A 127 -11.82 14.23 -8.94
N LYS A 128 -10.68 14.07 -9.61
CA LYS A 128 -10.35 14.81 -10.83
C LYS A 128 -11.37 14.51 -11.94
N LEU A 129 -11.66 13.24 -12.17
CA LEU A 129 -12.69 12.82 -13.12
C LEU A 129 -14.05 13.47 -12.80
N GLN A 130 -14.47 13.47 -11.53
CA GLN A 130 -15.73 14.10 -11.10
C GLN A 130 -15.73 15.62 -11.27
N ALA A 131 -14.63 16.30 -10.92
CA ALA A 131 -14.49 17.76 -11.05
C ALA A 131 -14.62 18.23 -12.51
N HIS A 132 -14.32 17.35 -13.46
CA HIS A 132 -14.49 17.57 -14.88
C HIS A 132 -15.70 16.83 -15.48
N TYR A 133 -16.75 16.61 -14.68
CA TYR A 133 -18.03 16.05 -15.13
C TYR A 133 -17.89 14.70 -15.86
N PHE A 134 -16.96 13.87 -15.40
CA PHE A 134 -16.65 12.56 -15.97
C PHE A 134 -16.08 12.59 -17.39
N ASN A 135 -15.53 13.73 -17.82
CA ASN A 135 -14.77 13.83 -19.05
C ASN A 135 -13.39 13.14 -18.90
N LYS A 136 -13.19 12.09 -19.71
CA LYS A 136 -11.94 11.30 -19.78
C LYS A 136 -10.77 12.09 -20.37
N ASP A 137 -11.04 13.09 -21.20
CA ASP A 137 -10.01 13.84 -21.96
C ASP A 137 -9.02 14.60 -21.08
N VAL A 138 -9.41 14.87 -19.83
CA VAL A 138 -8.59 15.51 -18.80
C VAL A 138 -7.32 14.71 -18.46
N PHE A 139 -7.30 13.42 -18.78
CA PHE A 139 -6.14 12.55 -18.55
C PHE A 139 -5.31 12.30 -19.82
N LEU A 140 -5.73 12.85 -20.96
CA LEU A 140 -5.02 12.70 -22.24
C LEU A 140 -3.92 13.77 -22.35
N GLU A 141 -2.83 13.60 -21.61
CA GLU A 141 -1.66 14.48 -21.69
C GLU A 141 -0.72 14.12 -22.85
N ASN A 142 -0.85 12.93 -23.46
CA ASN A 142 -0.03 12.48 -24.60
C ASN A 142 -0.83 11.56 -25.55
N ASP A 143 -0.62 11.71 -26.86
CA ASP A 143 -1.20 10.89 -27.94
C ASP A 143 -0.79 9.40 -27.91
N SER A 144 -0.01 8.96 -26.92
CA SER A 144 0.56 7.61 -26.83
C SER A 144 -0.38 6.54 -26.28
N ILE A 145 -1.55 6.92 -25.77
CA ILE A 145 -2.50 5.96 -25.18
C ILE A 145 -3.39 5.38 -26.27
N ASN A 146 -3.11 4.13 -26.67
CA ASN A 146 -3.89 3.42 -27.69
C ASN A 146 -5.33 3.12 -27.24
N ASP A 147 -5.61 3.00 -25.94
CA ASP A 147 -6.95 2.73 -25.38
C ASP A 147 -7.37 3.84 -24.40
N LYS A 148 -8.34 4.66 -24.83
CA LYS A 148 -8.88 5.80 -24.08
C LYS A 148 -10.04 5.43 -23.14
N SER A 149 -10.25 4.15 -22.85
CA SER A 149 -11.25 3.73 -21.86
C SER A 149 -10.88 4.21 -20.46
N LEU A 150 -11.90 4.42 -19.61
CA LEU A 150 -11.71 4.88 -18.22
C LEU A 150 -10.73 3.97 -17.46
N LEU A 151 -10.84 2.66 -17.67
CA LEU A 151 -10.02 1.66 -17.01
C LEU A 151 -8.53 1.80 -17.38
N SER A 152 -8.22 1.98 -18.65
CA SER A 152 -6.84 2.15 -19.13
C SER A 152 -6.22 3.45 -18.61
N LEU A 153 -6.99 4.55 -18.63
CA LEU A 153 -6.57 5.84 -18.06
C LEU A 153 -6.34 5.75 -16.55
N PHE A 154 -7.25 5.08 -15.83
CA PHE A 154 -7.12 4.85 -14.39
C PHE A 154 -5.86 4.05 -14.06
N TYR A 155 -5.60 2.98 -14.80
CA TYR A 155 -4.42 2.15 -14.61
C TYR A 155 -3.14 2.93 -14.84
N GLU A 156 -3.04 3.69 -15.94
CA GLU A 156 -1.85 4.48 -16.24
C GLU A 156 -1.61 5.56 -15.18
N TYR A 157 -2.67 6.26 -14.77
CA TYR A 157 -2.61 7.23 -13.69
C TYR A 157 -2.10 6.59 -12.40
N TYR A 158 -2.71 5.48 -11.98
CA TYR A 158 -2.33 4.76 -10.78
C TYR A 158 -0.87 4.28 -10.85
N TYR A 159 -0.47 3.71 -11.98
CA TYR A 159 0.88 3.19 -12.21
C TYR A 159 1.92 4.32 -12.13
N LYS A 160 1.71 5.43 -12.85
CA LYS A 160 2.60 6.61 -12.85
C LYS A 160 2.76 7.17 -11.43
N LYS A 161 1.65 7.40 -10.73
CA LYS A 161 1.67 7.96 -9.37
C LYS A 161 2.26 7.00 -8.34
N ASN A 162 1.97 5.70 -8.41
CA ASN A 162 2.59 4.72 -7.51
C ASN A 162 4.11 4.61 -7.74
N LEU A 163 4.57 4.69 -8.99
CA LEU A 163 6.00 4.71 -9.32
C LEU A 163 6.67 6.00 -8.80
N MET A 164 6.04 7.17 -8.96
CA MET A 164 6.52 8.42 -8.39
C MET A 164 6.66 8.33 -6.87
N ASN A 165 5.64 7.79 -6.19
CA ASN A 165 5.67 7.57 -4.75
C ASN A 165 6.83 6.65 -4.33
N LEU A 166 7.06 5.56 -5.07
CA LEU A 166 8.21 4.67 -4.82
C LEU A 166 9.55 5.39 -5.05
N HIS A 167 9.66 6.26 -6.05
CA HIS A 167 10.88 7.05 -6.27
C HIS A 167 11.16 8.04 -5.15
N LEU A 168 10.13 8.72 -4.63
CA LEU A 168 10.25 9.59 -3.46
C LEU A 168 10.75 8.80 -2.24
N MET A 169 10.27 7.56 -2.09
CA MET A 169 10.63 6.69 -0.99
C MET A 169 11.96 5.97 -1.17
N LEU A 170 12.46 5.75 -2.40
CA LEU A 170 13.70 5.04 -2.71
C LEU A 170 14.73 6.01 -3.29
N PRO A 171 15.35 6.89 -2.46
CA PRO A 171 16.31 7.86 -2.96
C PRO A 171 17.44 7.20 -3.75
N LYS A 172 17.79 7.82 -4.88
CA LYS A 172 18.94 7.42 -5.69
C LYS A 172 20.20 7.88 -4.97
N SER A 173 20.82 7.02 -4.16
CA SER A 173 22.16 7.31 -3.67
C SER A 173 23.11 7.43 -4.86
N LYS A 174 23.85 8.54 -5.00
CA LYS A 174 24.97 8.62 -5.95
C LYS A 174 26.03 7.60 -5.54
N LYS A 175 26.04 6.44 -6.19
CA LYS A 175 27.04 5.38 -5.95
C LYS A 175 28.18 5.56 -6.94
N SER A 176 29.42 5.45 -6.46
CA SER A 176 30.58 5.39 -7.35
C SER A 176 30.50 4.13 -8.23
N LYS A 177 31.06 4.19 -9.44
CA LYS A 177 31.07 3.05 -10.39
C LYS A 177 31.60 1.75 -9.74
N ARG A 178 32.58 1.87 -8.84
CA ARG A 178 33.15 0.77 -8.06
C ARG A 178 32.14 0.12 -7.11
N VAL A 179 31.32 0.92 -6.41
CA VAL A 179 30.27 0.41 -5.51
C VAL A 179 29.12 -0.22 -6.31
N VAL A 180 28.78 0.34 -7.48
CA VAL A 180 27.80 -0.28 -8.39
C VAL A 180 28.26 -1.65 -8.87
N GLN A 181 29.53 -1.79 -9.26
CA GLN A 181 30.11 -3.08 -9.67
C GLN A 181 30.11 -4.12 -8.53
N LEU A 182 30.43 -3.71 -7.30
CA LEU A 182 30.36 -4.59 -6.12
C LEU A 182 28.92 -5.00 -5.75
N LEU A 183 27.93 -4.15 -6.05
CA LEU A 183 26.51 -4.40 -5.81
C LEU A 183 25.80 -5.13 -6.97
N ASN A 184 26.48 -5.36 -8.09
CA ASN A 184 25.96 -6.09 -9.25
C ASN A 184 26.03 -7.62 -9.08
N ASN A 185 26.16 -8.13 -7.86
CA ASN A 185 26.01 -9.55 -7.57
C ASN A 185 24.55 -10.01 -7.79
N ARG A 186 24.39 -11.29 -8.12
CA ARG A 186 23.05 -11.91 -8.25
C ARG A 186 22.29 -11.90 -6.93
N ASP A 187 23.02 -11.98 -5.82
CA ASP A 187 22.47 -12.10 -4.46
C ASP A 187 22.07 -10.76 -3.81
N THR A 188 22.46 -9.63 -4.39
CA THR A 188 22.18 -8.29 -3.83
C THR A 188 20.91 -7.70 -4.43
N ILE A 189 19.93 -7.38 -3.58
CA ILE A 189 18.75 -6.62 -3.97
C ILE A 189 19.15 -5.14 -3.92
N THR A 190 18.95 -4.39 -5.01
CA THR A 190 19.21 -2.95 -5.08
C THR A 190 17.91 -2.17 -5.23
N ASN A 191 17.90 -0.86 -4.91
CA ASN A 191 16.71 -0.01 -5.13
C ASN A 191 16.24 -0.06 -6.59
N GLU A 192 17.19 -0.09 -7.54
CA GLU A 192 16.90 -0.24 -8.98
C GLU A 192 16.26 -1.60 -9.29
N LYS A 193 16.74 -2.70 -8.68
CA LYS A 193 16.10 -4.02 -8.83
C LYS A 193 14.67 -4.01 -8.27
N LEU A 194 14.43 -3.38 -7.11
CA LEU A 194 13.09 -3.24 -6.54
C LEU A 194 12.16 -2.43 -7.42
N LEU A 195 12.61 -1.25 -7.88
CA LEU A 195 11.87 -0.42 -8.82
C LEU A 195 11.58 -1.16 -10.12
N ASN A 196 12.53 -1.94 -10.64
CA ASN A 196 12.32 -2.77 -11.82
C ASN A 196 11.34 -3.92 -11.57
N MET A 197 11.33 -4.53 -10.39
CA MET A 197 10.37 -5.60 -10.06
C MET A 197 8.93 -5.08 -9.97
N VAL A 198 8.74 -3.86 -9.47
CA VAL A 198 7.43 -3.20 -9.44
C VAL A 198 7.06 -2.65 -10.83
N GLY A 199 8.02 -2.03 -11.52
CA GLY A 199 7.80 -1.31 -12.78
C GLY A 199 7.84 -2.13 -14.07
N LYS A 200 8.42 -3.34 -14.11
CA LYS A 200 8.46 -4.17 -15.34
C LYS A 200 7.10 -4.71 -15.78
N LYS A 201 6.04 -4.43 -15.03
CA LYS A 201 4.74 -5.10 -15.15
C LYS A 201 3.70 -4.16 -15.73
N TYR A 202 4.03 -3.52 -16.85
CA TYR A 202 3.06 -2.76 -17.62
C TYR A 202 2.14 -3.73 -18.37
N TYR A 203 0.86 -3.75 -18.04
CA TYR A 203 -0.11 -4.64 -18.68
C TYR A 203 -0.95 -3.88 -19.70
N ASN A 204 -1.04 -4.43 -20.91
CA ASN A 204 -1.92 -3.92 -21.97
C ASN A 204 -3.35 -4.50 -21.88
N ASN A 205 -3.54 -5.57 -21.11
CA ASN A 205 -4.84 -6.23 -20.94
C ASN A 205 -5.59 -5.63 -19.73
N LYS A 206 -6.81 -5.14 -19.94
CA LYS A 206 -7.68 -4.53 -18.91
C LYS A 206 -7.83 -5.37 -17.64
N ASN A 207 -8.00 -6.69 -17.79
CA ASN A 207 -8.13 -7.59 -16.64
C ASN A 207 -6.83 -7.68 -15.83
N GLU A 208 -5.69 -7.69 -16.51
CA GLU A 208 -4.38 -7.72 -15.84
C GLU A 208 -4.03 -6.38 -15.19
N GLN A 209 -4.49 -5.26 -15.75
CA GLN A 209 -4.36 -3.92 -15.16
C GLN A 209 -5.08 -3.83 -13.80
N ILE A 210 -6.33 -4.27 -13.72
CA ILE A 210 -7.08 -4.31 -12.46
C ILE A 210 -6.44 -5.29 -11.47
N LYS A 211 -6.03 -6.48 -11.92
CA LYS A 211 -5.33 -7.45 -11.07
C LYS A 211 -4.05 -6.87 -10.49
N PHE A 212 -3.28 -6.09 -11.26
CA PHE A 212 -2.09 -5.40 -10.77
C PHE A 212 -2.41 -4.46 -9.60
N ILE A 213 -3.42 -3.60 -9.74
CA ILE A 213 -3.82 -2.65 -8.70
C ILE A 213 -4.24 -3.40 -7.43
N MET A 214 -5.07 -4.43 -7.57
CA MET A 214 -5.51 -5.25 -6.43
C MET A 214 -4.35 -5.97 -5.75
N ARG A 215 -3.40 -6.48 -6.53
CA ARG A 215 -2.22 -7.17 -6.04
C ARG A 215 -1.34 -6.25 -5.19
N GLU A 216 -1.15 -5.02 -5.66
CA GLU A 216 -0.43 -3.97 -4.93
C GLU A 216 -1.13 -3.62 -3.61
N ILE A 217 -2.45 -3.47 -3.59
CA ILE A 217 -3.22 -3.22 -2.36
C ILE A 217 -3.10 -4.40 -1.40
N LYS A 218 -3.34 -5.63 -1.89
CA LYS A 218 -3.25 -6.88 -1.13
C LYS A 218 -1.87 -7.07 -0.49
N ALA A 219 -0.79 -6.76 -1.21
CA ALA A 219 0.57 -6.85 -0.71
C ALA A 219 0.86 -5.84 0.42
N SER A 220 0.44 -4.58 0.27
CA SER A 220 0.57 -3.57 1.33
C SER A 220 -0.27 -3.95 2.56
N LEU A 221 -1.51 -4.42 2.35
CA LEU A 221 -2.40 -4.86 3.42
C LEU A 221 -1.81 -6.03 4.20
N PHE A 222 -1.31 -7.04 3.51
CA PHE A 222 -0.63 -8.20 4.11
C PHE A 222 0.57 -7.78 4.96
N THR A 223 1.42 -6.89 4.42
CA THR A 223 2.60 -6.39 5.12
C THR A 223 2.22 -5.63 6.40
N CYS A 224 1.18 -4.79 6.34
CA CYS A 224 0.63 -4.14 7.54
C CYS A 224 0.15 -5.16 8.57
N LYS A 225 -0.61 -6.18 8.15
CA LYS A 225 -1.13 -7.21 9.04
C LYS A 225 -0.03 -8.03 9.70
N LEU A 226 1.05 -8.37 8.99
CA LEU A 226 2.21 -9.05 9.58
C LEU A 226 2.82 -8.23 10.72
N ILE A 227 2.96 -6.92 10.53
CA ILE A 227 3.51 -6.03 11.56
C ILE A 227 2.54 -5.88 12.73
N PHE A 228 1.24 -5.70 12.46
CA PHE A 228 0.22 -5.62 13.52
C PHE A 228 0.06 -6.92 14.31
N ALA A 229 0.18 -8.07 13.68
CA ALA A 229 0.13 -9.36 14.37
C ALA A 229 1.25 -9.49 15.40
N ARG A 230 2.44 -8.96 15.10
CA ARG A 230 3.55 -8.88 16.06
C ARG A 230 3.28 -7.94 17.23
N MET A 231 2.33 -7.02 17.06
CA MET A 231 1.83 -6.11 18.08
C MET A 231 0.60 -6.66 18.84
N ASP A 232 0.24 -7.92 18.60
CA ASP A 232 -0.96 -8.61 19.11
C ASP A 232 -2.29 -7.96 18.69
N VAL A 233 -2.29 -7.31 17.51
CA VAL A 233 -3.47 -6.70 16.89
C VAL A 233 -3.86 -7.50 15.64
N PHE A 234 -4.94 -8.27 15.73
CA PHE A 234 -5.37 -9.14 14.62
C PHE A 234 -6.40 -8.51 13.68
N LYS A 235 -7.09 -7.45 14.12
CA LYS A 235 -8.12 -6.73 13.34
C LYS A 235 -7.85 -5.21 13.37
N PRO A 236 -6.75 -4.73 12.75
CA PRO A 236 -6.38 -3.32 12.80
C PRO A 236 -7.26 -2.41 11.94
N PHE A 237 -7.92 -2.95 10.91
CA PHE A 237 -8.75 -2.18 9.96
C PHE A 237 -10.23 -2.31 10.33
N ILE A 238 -10.72 -1.41 11.18
CA ILE A 238 -12.14 -1.28 11.53
C ILE A 238 -12.55 0.19 11.51
N THR A 239 -13.84 0.49 11.46
CA THR A 239 -14.32 1.88 11.59
C THR A 239 -14.52 2.25 13.06
N LYS A 240 -14.30 3.52 13.42
CA LYS A 240 -14.58 4.06 14.77
C LYS A 240 -16.03 3.83 15.21
N ARG A 241 -16.96 3.62 14.27
CA ARG A 241 -18.40 3.47 14.51
C ARG A 241 -18.83 2.05 14.88
N GLY A 242 -17.90 1.11 15.06
CA GLY A 242 -18.23 -0.27 15.47
C GLY A 242 -19.12 -1.01 14.48
N GLY A 243 -19.11 -0.60 13.21
CA GLY A 243 -19.98 -1.16 12.17
C GLY A 243 -19.65 -2.62 11.86
N SER A 244 -20.65 -3.35 11.37
CA SER A 244 -20.56 -4.75 10.91
C SER A 244 -19.69 -4.95 9.66
N ILE A 245 -19.21 -3.87 9.05
CA ILE A 245 -18.43 -3.90 7.82
C ILE A 245 -17.00 -4.32 8.13
N ASN A 246 -16.61 -5.49 7.64
CA ASN A 246 -15.23 -5.93 7.68
C ASN A 246 -14.41 -5.12 6.65
N ILE A 247 -13.75 -4.07 7.12
CA ILE A 247 -13.02 -3.14 6.25
C ILE A 247 -11.86 -3.82 5.52
N GLU A 248 -11.20 -4.78 6.17
CA GLU A 248 -10.14 -5.56 5.52
C GLU A 248 -10.68 -6.30 4.28
N GLU A 249 -11.80 -7.01 4.41
CA GLU A 249 -12.42 -7.73 3.30
C GLU A 249 -12.97 -6.75 2.24
N LEU A 250 -13.50 -5.60 2.66
CA LEU A 250 -13.96 -4.57 1.75
C LEU A 250 -12.82 -4.03 0.86
N MET A 251 -11.63 -3.79 1.41
CA MET A 251 -10.46 -3.30 0.65
C MET A 251 -10.01 -4.25 -0.47
N ILE A 252 -10.28 -5.56 -0.31
CA ILE A 252 -9.82 -6.61 -1.21
C ILE A 252 -10.95 -7.30 -1.98
N SER A 253 -12.19 -6.86 -1.77
CA SER A 253 -13.39 -7.44 -2.38
C SER A 253 -13.34 -7.35 -3.90
N ASN A 254 -13.90 -8.36 -4.57
CA ASN A 254 -14.11 -8.32 -6.02
C ASN A 254 -15.16 -7.26 -6.39
N ASP A 255 -16.19 -7.10 -5.55
CA ASP A 255 -17.28 -6.13 -5.72
C ASP A 255 -16.84 -4.67 -5.61
N PHE A 256 -15.58 -4.39 -5.29
CA PHE A 256 -15.05 -3.03 -5.16
C PHE A 256 -14.32 -2.58 -6.44
N ILE A 257 -13.00 -2.49 -6.43
CA ILE A 257 -12.20 -2.08 -7.60
C ILE A 257 -12.39 -3.04 -8.79
N PRO A 258 -12.39 -4.37 -8.60
CA PRO A 258 -12.46 -5.29 -9.74
C PRO A 258 -13.78 -5.30 -10.51
N GLU A 259 -14.90 -5.01 -9.87
CA GLU A 259 -16.21 -4.98 -10.52
C GLU A 259 -16.68 -3.56 -10.82
N LEU A 260 -16.58 -2.63 -9.86
CA LEU A 260 -17.13 -1.29 -10.05
C LEU A 260 -16.36 -0.48 -11.10
N ILE A 261 -15.03 -0.62 -11.20
CA ILE A 261 -14.27 0.16 -12.18
C ILE A 261 -14.55 -0.28 -13.61
N PRO A 262 -14.53 -1.59 -13.95
CA PRO A 262 -15.01 -2.04 -15.26
C PRO A 262 -16.46 -1.64 -15.54
N ALA A 263 -17.38 -1.82 -14.59
CA ALA A 263 -18.79 -1.46 -14.78
C ALA A 263 -18.98 0.05 -15.01
N MET A 264 -18.21 0.89 -14.30
CA MET A 264 -18.15 2.33 -14.54
C MET A 264 -17.60 2.65 -15.94
N SER A 265 -16.54 1.97 -16.37
CA SER A 265 -15.97 2.18 -17.71
C SER A 265 -16.98 1.84 -18.81
N GLU A 266 -17.61 0.68 -18.71
CA GLU A 266 -18.63 0.21 -19.66
C GLU A 266 -19.83 1.16 -19.70
N SER A 267 -20.34 1.57 -18.53
CA SER A 267 -21.47 2.51 -18.45
C SER A 267 -21.17 3.88 -19.07
N LEU A 268 -19.92 4.36 -18.99
CA LEU A 268 -19.52 5.60 -19.68
C LEU A 268 -19.39 5.40 -21.18
N ASP A 269 -18.84 4.26 -21.62
CA ASP A 269 -18.67 3.96 -23.05
C ASP A 269 -20.03 3.72 -23.74
N GLU A 270 -21.04 3.24 -23.01
CA GLU A 270 -22.44 3.09 -23.45
C GLU A 270 -23.32 4.33 -23.25
N GLU A 271 -22.76 5.44 -22.75
CA GLU A 271 -23.50 6.67 -22.39
C GLU A 271 -24.64 6.44 -21.38
N ASN A 272 -24.58 5.37 -20.59
CA ASN A 272 -25.55 5.06 -19.54
C ASN A 272 -25.17 5.75 -18.22
N TYR A 273 -25.35 7.07 -18.18
CA TYR A 273 -24.96 7.90 -17.05
C TYR A 273 -25.65 7.52 -15.73
N LYS A 274 -26.88 6.98 -15.79
CA LYS A 274 -27.61 6.54 -14.60
C LYS A 274 -26.96 5.32 -13.96
N ALA A 275 -26.57 4.32 -14.77
CA ALA A 275 -25.85 3.16 -14.28
C ALA A 275 -24.48 3.57 -13.72
N PHE A 276 -23.75 4.41 -14.46
CA PHE A 276 -22.48 4.96 -14.02
C PHE A 276 -22.57 5.63 -12.64
N GLU A 277 -23.56 6.51 -12.43
CA GLU A 277 -23.71 7.24 -11.17
C GLU A 277 -23.98 6.29 -9.98
N ASN A 278 -24.75 5.23 -10.20
CA ASN A 278 -24.99 4.20 -9.18
C ASN A 278 -23.70 3.48 -8.80
N TYR A 279 -22.90 3.04 -9.78
CA TYR A 279 -21.61 2.39 -9.54
C TYR A 279 -20.62 3.35 -8.86
N TYR A 280 -20.58 4.61 -9.29
CA TYR A 280 -19.72 5.63 -8.70
C TYR A 280 -20.06 5.92 -7.24
N ARG A 281 -21.36 5.97 -6.88
CA ARG A 281 -21.81 6.13 -5.49
C ARG A 281 -21.38 4.95 -4.62
N ALA A 282 -21.56 3.72 -5.09
CA ALA A 282 -21.11 2.51 -4.38
C ALA A 282 -19.58 2.52 -4.20
N PHE A 283 -18.85 2.87 -5.25
CA PHE A 283 -17.39 3.00 -5.23
C PHE A 283 -16.93 4.03 -4.19
N ARG A 284 -17.54 5.23 -4.18
CA ARG A 284 -17.23 6.28 -3.20
C ARG A 284 -17.48 5.85 -1.76
N PHE A 285 -18.55 5.09 -1.53
CA PHE A 285 -18.86 4.52 -0.22
C PHE A 285 -17.75 3.56 0.23
N MET A 286 -17.35 2.61 -0.61
CA MET A 286 -16.31 1.64 -0.29
C MET A 286 -14.92 2.29 -0.12
N LEU A 287 -14.58 3.25 -0.97
CA LEU A 287 -13.34 4.01 -0.88
C LEU A 287 -13.23 4.78 0.42
N ARG A 288 -14.30 5.47 0.82
CA ARG A 288 -14.36 6.21 2.09
C ARG A 288 -14.17 5.27 3.29
N ASN A 289 -14.91 4.16 3.34
CA ASN A 289 -14.80 3.19 4.42
C ASN A 289 -13.38 2.58 4.51
N SER A 290 -12.73 2.33 3.36
CA SER A 290 -11.34 1.88 3.31
C SER A 290 -10.38 2.90 3.94
N LEU A 291 -10.48 4.18 3.55
CA LEU A 291 -9.65 5.25 4.11
C LEU A 291 -9.91 5.47 5.62
N GLU A 292 -11.18 5.40 6.06
CA GLU A 292 -11.52 5.48 7.49
C GLU A 292 -10.91 4.33 8.29
N GLY A 293 -10.92 3.10 7.76
CA GLY A 293 -10.28 1.95 8.41
C GLY A 293 -8.75 2.05 8.46
N ILE A 294 -8.11 2.63 7.44
CA ILE A 294 -6.67 2.93 7.48
C ILE A 294 -6.37 3.97 8.56
N ASN A 295 -7.16 5.04 8.64
CA ASN A 295 -7.01 6.06 9.68
C ASN A 295 -7.19 5.49 11.08
N TYR A 296 -8.14 4.58 11.27
CA TYR A 296 -8.28 3.87 12.53
C TYR A 296 -7.04 3.02 12.84
N ALA A 297 -6.49 2.28 11.87
CA ALA A 297 -5.28 1.51 12.07
C ALA A 297 -4.07 2.40 12.46
N ILE A 298 -3.95 3.59 11.86
CA ILE A 298 -2.93 4.59 12.21
C ILE A 298 -3.13 5.11 13.65
N SER A 299 -4.38 5.42 14.00
CA SER A 299 -4.73 5.81 15.36
C SER A 299 -4.40 4.70 16.36
N LEU A 300 -4.69 3.45 16.03
CA LEU A 300 -4.36 2.30 16.87
C LEU A 300 -2.84 2.13 17.04
N ALA A 301 -2.07 2.21 15.96
CA ALA A 301 -0.61 2.11 16.00
C ALA A 301 0.06 3.24 16.82
N SER A 302 -0.57 4.42 16.85
CA SER A 302 -0.13 5.61 17.61
C SER A 302 -0.74 5.72 19.00
N ASP A 303 -1.52 4.72 19.42
CA ASP A 303 -2.27 4.77 20.68
C ASP A 303 -3.18 6.01 20.83
N GLY A 304 -3.84 6.39 19.74
CA GLY A 304 -4.75 7.54 19.68
C GLY A 304 -4.08 8.89 19.48
N GLN A 305 -2.74 8.95 19.51
CA GLN A 305 -1.99 10.21 19.46
C GLN A 305 -1.91 10.82 18.05
N LEU A 306 -2.04 10.01 17.00
CA LEU A 306 -2.19 10.50 15.62
C LEU A 306 -3.67 10.38 15.21
N SER A 307 -4.28 11.53 14.93
CA SER A 307 -5.59 11.64 14.31
C SER A 307 -5.42 12.38 12.99
N LEU A 308 -5.51 11.64 11.89
CA LEU A 308 -5.40 12.20 10.55
C LEU A 308 -6.78 12.39 9.94
N ASP A 309 -6.91 13.42 9.13
CA ASP A 309 -8.07 13.56 8.24
C ASP A 309 -8.09 12.45 7.18
N LEU A 310 -9.24 12.28 6.52
CA LEU A 310 -9.46 11.19 5.57
C LEU A 310 -8.39 11.20 4.44
N GLU A 311 -8.04 12.40 3.98
CA GLU A 311 -7.14 12.63 2.85
C GLU A 311 -5.70 12.89 3.27
N GLU A 312 -5.44 13.12 4.56
CA GLU A 312 -4.14 13.55 5.06
C GLU A 312 -3.12 12.39 5.11
N PRO A 313 -2.01 12.44 4.37
CA PRO A 313 -1.02 11.37 4.41
C PRO A 313 -0.22 11.39 5.73
N ILE A 314 0.32 10.24 6.15
CA ILE A 314 1.16 10.16 7.39
C ILE A 314 2.48 10.93 7.24
N TYR A 315 3.07 10.87 6.06
CA TYR A 315 4.31 11.56 5.69
C TYR A 315 4.03 12.43 4.47
N THR A 316 4.86 13.44 4.25
CA THR A 316 4.77 14.25 3.03
C THR A 316 4.84 13.37 1.78
N ILE A 317 3.94 13.65 0.84
CA ILE A 317 3.88 13.00 -0.48
C ILE A 317 4.50 13.88 -1.57
N GLY A 318 5.05 15.05 -1.20
CA GLY A 318 5.55 16.05 -2.14
C GLY A 318 4.55 16.36 -3.24
N ASN A 319 5.06 16.49 -4.46
CA ASN A 319 4.30 16.90 -5.64
C ASN A 319 3.55 15.71 -6.27
N LEU A 320 3.23 14.66 -5.49
CA LEU A 320 2.57 13.46 -6.01
C LEU A 320 1.22 13.80 -6.69
N PHE A 321 0.47 14.76 -6.17
CA PHE A 321 -0.82 15.18 -6.73
C PHE A 321 -0.78 16.53 -7.46
N GLU A 322 0.37 17.18 -7.53
CA GLU A 322 0.52 18.39 -8.34
C GLU A 322 0.57 18.02 -9.84
N GLU A 323 0.00 18.88 -10.67
CA GLU A 323 0.16 18.83 -12.12
C GLU A 323 1.58 19.30 -12.46
N LEU A 324 2.25 18.60 -13.38
CA LEU A 324 3.65 18.82 -13.73
C LEU A 324 3.83 19.94 -14.76
#